data_AF-A0A1S9B4U1-F1
#
_entry.id   AF-A0A1S9B4U1-F1
#
_cell.length_a   1.000
_cell.length_b   1.000
_cell.length_c   1.000
_cell.angle_alpha   90.00
_cell.angle_beta   90.00
_cell.angle_gamma   90.00
#
_symmetry.space_group_name_H-M   'P 1'
#
loop_
_entity.id
_entity.type
_entity.pdbx_description
1 polymer ?
#
loop_
_entity_poly.entity_id
_entity_poly.type
_entity_poly.pdbx_seq_one_letter_code
_entity_poly.pdbx_strand_id
1 'polypeptide(L)'
;MPKFHGGGADSALAYLRRHMEYPAEAVAQRLEGRVFVSFIVNAAGAVEQAQVVKGSQPLLDAEALRAVQAMPAWEPGRQNGRPVSVVQTLPILFRLPTVQPLLTSPRPATQVHMPRPVGGQAALEQHVKTKLPYPEAARQAQASALVFVRVDVDSLGQVTGTRLMTLMHDKQTPKGQAAQAKQLQQELTDAALAGLRTGLTWQPGQRNSQPVRSNALVPVLFDGKAGTVGLLPQLRLFPDELPAVEGGNASFAQFLAQNIRYPADALRARMQGKVLMLFEVSETGRVENPLIIQSVYPSIDAEALRVAAQLPPMHPALEQGRPVRSFFVAPITFSLKPSR
;
A
#
# COMPACT_ATOMS: atom_id res chain seq x y z
N MET A 1 -10.85 -34.61 18.06
CA MET A 1 -11.02 -33.53 17.05
C MET A 1 -9.65 -33.00 16.67
N PRO A 2 -9.40 -32.70 15.39
CA PRO A 2 -8.18 -32.00 14.96
C PRO A 2 -8.06 -30.62 15.59
N LYS A 3 -6.83 -30.10 15.72
CA LYS A 3 -6.58 -28.74 16.19
C LYS A 3 -5.68 -28.00 15.21
N PHE A 4 -6.03 -26.77 14.87
CA PHE A 4 -5.18 -25.90 14.08
C PHE A 4 -4.47 -24.93 15.03
N HIS A 5 -3.13 -24.97 15.08
CA HIS A 5 -2.31 -24.18 16.02
C HIS A 5 -2.89 -24.15 17.46
N GLY A 6 -3.25 -25.32 17.99
CA GLY A 6 -3.83 -25.47 19.33
C GLY A 6 -5.29 -25.00 19.54
N GLY A 7 -5.88 -24.20 18.64
CA GLY A 7 -7.20 -23.58 18.84
C GLY A 7 -8.31 -24.03 17.87
N GLY A 8 -8.08 -25.05 17.05
CA GLY A 8 -9.14 -25.67 16.23
C GLY A 8 -9.71 -24.76 15.15
N ALA A 9 -11.03 -24.79 14.94
CA ALA A 9 -11.69 -24.06 13.85
C ALA A 9 -11.53 -22.53 13.95
N ASP A 10 -11.54 -21.96 15.16
CA ASP A 10 -11.39 -20.50 15.34
C ASP A 10 -9.99 -20.02 14.96
N SER A 11 -8.94 -20.77 15.33
CA SER A 11 -7.57 -20.49 14.90
C SER A 11 -7.40 -20.65 13.39
N ALA A 12 -8.06 -21.64 12.79
CA ALA A 12 -8.07 -21.80 11.34
C ALA A 12 -8.72 -20.61 10.64
N LEU A 13 -9.88 -20.15 11.13
CA LEU A 13 -10.55 -18.95 10.60
C LEU A 13 -9.70 -17.69 10.78
N ALA A 14 -9.00 -17.54 11.91
CA ALA A 14 -8.10 -16.41 12.15
C ALA A 14 -6.89 -16.41 11.20
N TYR A 15 -6.34 -17.59 10.90
CA TYR A 15 -5.29 -17.75 9.89
C TYR A 15 -5.80 -17.39 8.49
N LEU A 16 -6.95 -17.93 8.09
CA LEU A 16 -7.54 -17.66 6.78
C LEU A 16 -7.78 -16.16 6.59
N ARG A 17 -8.29 -15.44 7.60
CA ARG A 17 -8.46 -13.97 7.52
C ARG A 17 -7.18 -13.20 7.19
N ARG A 18 -6.00 -13.74 7.48
CA ARG A 18 -4.70 -13.08 7.22
C ARG A 18 -4.06 -13.50 5.88
N HIS A 19 -4.50 -14.61 5.30
CA HIS A 19 -3.87 -15.24 4.13
C HIS A 19 -4.83 -15.41 2.93
N MET A 20 -6.08 -14.97 3.10
CA MET A 20 -7.05 -14.83 2.02
C MET A 20 -6.87 -13.49 1.33
N GLU A 21 -7.00 -13.50 0.00
CA GLU A 21 -6.94 -12.33 -0.86
C GLU A 21 -8.32 -12.10 -1.47
N TYR A 22 -8.90 -10.91 -1.29
CA TYR A 22 -10.18 -10.60 -1.93
C TYR A 22 -9.97 -10.42 -3.44
N PRO A 23 -10.60 -11.21 -4.33
CA PRO A 23 -10.41 -11.06 -5.77
C PRO A 23 -10.80 -9.64 -6.23
N ALA A 24 -9.95 -8.99 -7.03
CA ALA A 24 -10.15 -7.60 -7.43
C ALA A 24 -11.48 -7.39 -8.19
N GLU A 25 -11.87 -8.35 -9.01
CA GLU A 25 -13.15 -8.35 -9.72
C GLU A 25 -14.33 -8.49 -8.77
N ALA A 26 -14.18 -9.27 -7.69
CA ALA A 26 -15.21 -9.42 -6.67
C ALA A 26 -15.35 -8.14 -5.83
N VAL A 27 -14.25 -7.41 -5.59
CA VAL A 27 -14.27 -6.07 -4.99
C VAL A 27 -14.99 -5.08 -5.91
N ALA A 28 -14.62 -5.04 -7.19
CA ALA A 28 -15.23 -4.13 -8.17
C ALA A 28 -16.74 -4.35 -8.32
N GLN A 29 -17.18 -5.63 -8.26
CA GLN A 29 -18.59 -6.02 -8.36
C GLN A 29 -19.33 -6.00 -7.01
N ARG A 30 -18.65 -5.63 -5.92
CA ARG A 30 -19.20 -5.60 -4.56
C ARG A 30 -19.79 -6.94 -4.10
N LEU A 31 -19.19 -8.05 -4.50
CA LEU A 31 -19.65 -9.38 -4.15
C LEU A 31 -19.28 -9.71 -2.72
N GLU A 32 -20.24 -10.10 -1.89
CA GLU A 32 -20.05 -10.59 -0.52
C GLU A 32 -20.74 -11.95 -0.36
N GLY A 33 -20.38 -12.68 0.69
CA GLY A 33 -21.03 -13.95 0.98
C GLY A 33 -20.30 -14.85 1.95
N ARG A 34 -20.92 -15.99 2.25
CA ARG A 34 -20.32 -17.03 3.08
C ARG A 34 -20.15 -18.30 2.27
N VAL A 35 -18.92 -18.76 2.16
CA VAL A 35 -18.52 -19.99 1.48
C VAL A 35 -18.23 -21.05 2.53
N PHE A 36 -18.78 -22.25 2.37
CA PHE A 36 -18.49 -23.38 3.24
C PHE A 36 -17.58 -24.34 2.50
N VAL A 37 -16.38 -24.56 3.04
CA VAL A 37 -15.39 -25.48 2.48
C VAL A 37 -15.26 -26.68 3.40
N SER A 38 -15.51 -27.87 2.86
CA SER A 38 -15.29 -29.14 3.54
C SER A 38 -13.96 -29.74 3.07
N PHE A 39 -13.19 -30.32 3.99
CA PHE A 39 -11.92 -30.98 3.71
C PHE A 39 -11.62 -32.06 4.76
N ILE A 40 -10.66 -32.92 4.46
CA ILE A 40 -10.16 -33.94 5.37
C ILE A 40 -8.85 -33.47 5.98
N VAL A 41 -8.75 -33.53 7.31
CA VAL A 41 -7.46 -33.49 8.00
C VAL A 41 -7.01 -34.93 8.17
N ASN A 42 -5.95 -35.34 7.47
CA ASN A 42 -5.46 -36.71 7.51
C ASN A 42 -4.69 -37.01 8.82
N ALA A 43 -4.26 -38.26 9.02
CA ALA A 43 -3.51 -38.67 10.22
C ALA A 43 -2.13 -37.99 10.37
N ALA A 44 -1.58 -37.41 9.30
CA ALA A 44 -0.36 -36.59 9.31
C ALA A 44 -0.65 -35.09 9.52
N GLY A 45 -1.92 -34.69 9.61
CA GLY A 45 -2.33 -33.29 9.76
C GLY A 45 -2.48 -32.52 8.44
N ALA A 46 -2.23 -33.13 7.29
CA ALA A 46 -2.37 -32.44 6.01
C ALA A 46 -3.85 -32.29 5.62
N VAL A 47 -4.14 -31.20 4.89
CA VAL A 47 -5.45 -30.93 4.30
C VAL A 47 -5.56 -31.65 2.96
N GLU A 48 -6.59 -32.46 2.81
CA GLU A 48 -6.88 -33.23 1.60
C GLU A 48 -8.36 -33.07 1.19
N GLN A 49 -8.65 -33.34 -0.08
CA GLN A 49 -10.03 -33.38 -0.61
C GLN A 49 -10.86 -32.14 -0.28
N ALA A 50 -10.24 -30.96 -0.30
CA ALA A 50 -10.94 -29.70 -0.07
C ALA A 50 -11.95 -29.45 -1.20
N GLN A 51 -13.19 -29.14 -0.84
CA GLN A 51 -14.28 -28.87 -1.76
C GLN A 51 -15.26 -27.84 -1.19
N VAL A 52 -15.82 -27.00 -2.05
CA VAL A 52 -16.89 -26.08 -1.67
C VAL A 52 -18.21 -26.85 -1.56
N VAL A 53 -18.76 -26.95 -0.35
CA VAL A 53 -20.04 -27.66 -0.11
C VAL A 53 -21.23 -26.72 -0.11
N LYS A 54 -21.00 -25.42 0.08
CA LYS A 54 -21.99 -24.36 -0.12
C LYS A 54 -21.27 -23.09 -0.56
N GLY A 55 -21.37 -22.77 -1.84
CA GLY A 55 -20.80 -21.58 -2.43
C GLY A 55 -21.64 -20.34 -2.22
N SER A 56 -21.07 -19.19 -2.59
CA SER A 56 -21.79 -17.92 -2.66
C SER A 56 -21.65 -17.25 -4.03
N GLN A 57 -20.43 -17.15 -4.54
CA GLN A 57 -20.11 -16.53 -5.83
C GLN A 57 -18.85 -17.20 -6.39
N PRO A 58 -18.75 -17.49 -7.69
CA PRO A 58 -17.62 -18.25 -8.25
C PRO A 58 -16.23 -17.69 -7.90
N LEU A 59 -16.09 -16.36 -7.89
CA LEU A 59 -14.84 -15.68 -7.53
C LEU A 59 -14.46 -15.90 -6.06
N LEU A 60 -15.45 -15.85 -5.16
CA LEU A 60 -15.24 -16.05 -3.72
C LEU A 60 -15.00 -17.53 -3.40
N ASP A 61 -15.70 -18.42 -4.11
CA ASP A 61 -15.60 -19.87 -3.96
C ASP A 61 -14.18 -20.37 -4.33
N ALA A 62 -13.63 -19.86 -5.43
CA ALA A 62 -12.28 -20.17 -5.88
C ALA A 62 -11.21 -19.75 -4.86
N GLU A 63 -11.31 -18.53 -4.32
CA GLU A 63 -10.37 -18.05 -3.31
C GLU A 63 -10.49 -18.83 -1.99
N ALA A 64 -11.72 -19.11 -1.54
CA ALA A 64 -11.95 -19.89 -0.33
C ALA A 64 -11.28 -21.27 -0.43
N LEU A 65 -11.41 -21.91 -1.59
CA LEU A 65 -10.82 -23.21 -1.86
C LEU A 65 -9.29 -23.16 -1.87
N ARG A 66 -8.70 -22.18 -2.59
CA ARG A 66 -7.25 -21.96 -2.64
C ARG A 66 -6.67 -21.74 -1.24
N ALA A 67 -7.30 -20.88 -0.44
CA ALA A 67 -6.83 -20.53 0.89
C ALA A 67 -6.87 -21.73 1.86
N VAL A 68 -7.89 -22.58 1.78
CA VAL A 68 -7.98 -23.82 2.58
C VAL A 68 -6.91 -24.83 2.14
N GLN A 69 -6.70 -24.99 0.85
CA GLN A 69 -5.65 -25.88 0.32
C GLN A 69 -4.24 -25.43 0.71
N ALA A 70 -4.03 -24.12 0.87
CA ALA A 70 -2.76 -23.54 1.27
C ALA A 70 -2.54 -23.50 2.81
N MET A 71 -3.43 -24.09 3.61
CA MET A 71 -3.25 -24.12 5.05
C MET A 71 -2.07 -25.01 5.47
N PRO A 72 -1.32 -24.62 6.52
CA PRO A 72 -0.30 -25.48 7.10
C PRO A 72 -0.92 -26.71 7.78
N ALA A 73 -0.06 -27.67 8.14
CA ALA A 73 -0.49 -28.89 8.80
C ALA A 73 -1.20 -28.63 10.14
N TRP A 74 -2.26 -29.39 10.37
CA TRP A 74 -3.05 -29.43 11.60
C TRP A 74 -2.49 -30.47 12.58
N GLU A 75 -2.82 -30.35 13.86
CA GLU A 75 -2.77 -31.49 14.76
C GLU A 75 -3.91 -32.44 14.42
N PRO A 76 -3.64 -33.73 14.11
CA PRO A 76 -4.66 -34.68 13.69
C PRO A 76 -5.63 -34.99 14.83
N GLY A 77 -6.85 -35.42 14.47
CA GLY A 77 -7.78 -35.96 15.44
C GLY A 77 -7.23 -37.27 16.03
N ARG A 78 -7.51 -37.56 17.30
CA ARG A 78 -7.13 -38.83 17.94
C ARG A 78 -8.36 -39.63 18.39
N GLN A 79 -8.32 -40.93 18.16
CA GLN A 79 -9.25 -41.92 18.72
C GLN A 79 -8.42 -43.03 19.37
N ASN A 80 -8.66 -43.32 20.65
CA ASN A 80 -7.87 -44.29 21.43
C ASN A 80 -6.35 -44.04 21.34
N GLY A 81 -5.95 -42.76 21.39
CA GLY A 81 -4.55 -42.35 21.31
C GLY A 81 -3.92 -42.36 19.90
N ARG A 82 -4.58 -42.96 18.90
CA ARG A 82 -4.08 -43.05 17.52
C ARG A 82 -4.59 -41.89 16.66
N PRO A 83 -3.76 -41.31 15.78
CA PRO A 83 -4.21 -40.28 14.85
C PRO A 83 -5.19 -40.88 13.83
N VAL A 84 -6.28 -40.18 13.56
CA VAL A 84 -7.33 -40.58 12.62
C VAL A 84 -7.68 -39.41 11.72
N SER A 85 -8.06 -39.73 10.47
CA SER A 85 -8.53 -38.73 9.53
C SER A 85 -9.91 -38.22 9.93
N VAL A 86 -10.13 -36.91 9.88
CA VAL A 86 -11.38 -36.29 10.30
C VAL A 86 -11.81 -35.23 9.29
N VAL A 87 -13.08 -35.26 8.89
CA VAL A 87 -13.69 -34.23 8.05
C VAL A 87 -13.91 -32.95 8.87
N GLN A 88 -13.58 -31.81 8.29
CA GLN A 88 -13.82 -30.48 8.84
C GLN A 88 -14.53 -29.62 7.80
N THR A 89 -15.45 -28.78 8.26
CA THR A 89 -16.13 -27.79 7.42
C THR A 89 -15.93 -26.41 8.03
N LEU A 90 -15.30 -25.50 7.28
CA LEU A 90 -15.08 -24.12 7.72
C LEU A 90 -16.05 -23.15 7.03
N PRO A 91 -16.78 -22.31 7.79
CA PRO A 91 -17.58 -21.23 7.25
C PRO A 91 -16.72 -19.99 7.00
N ILE A 92 -16.26 -19.82 5.76
CA ILE A 92 -15.42 -18.71 5.33
C ILE A 92 -16.31 -17.54 4.93
N LEU A 93 -16.12 -16.41 5.58
CA LEU A 93 -16.95 -15.23 5.39
C LEU A 93 -16.18 -14.17 4.58
N PHE A 94 -16.65 -13.95 3.37
CA PHE A 94 -16.28 -12.80 2.55
C PHE A 94 -17.26 -11.69 2.87
N ARG A 95 -16.80 -10.76 3.68
CA ARG A 95 -17.42 -9.45 3.73
C ARG A 95 -16.41 -8.52 3.11
N LEU A 96 -16.86 -7.72 2.17
CA LEU A 96 -16.18 -6.47 1.94
C LEU A 96 -16.16 -5.80 3.31
N PRO A 97 -15.05 -5.21 3.73
CA PRO A 97 -15.09 -4.42 4.94
C PRO A 97 -16.24 -3.45 4.72
N THR A 98 -17.27 -3.55 5.57
CA THR A 98 -18.40 -2.65 5.51
C THR A 98 -17.76 -1.29 5.41
N VAL A 99 -18.06 -0.53 4.36
CA VAL A 99 -17.77 0.89 4.40
C VAL A 99 -18.67 1.37 5.55
N GLN A 100 -18.24 1.30 6.80
CA GLN A 100 -18.61 2.20 7.90
C GLN A 100 -18.14 1.71 9.30
N PRO A 101 -17.90 2.66 10.23
CA PRO A 101 -18.17 4.08 10.08
C PRO A 101 -17.11 4.71 9.17
N LEU A 102 -17.54 5.53 8.19
CA LEU A 102 -16.80 6.76 7.88
C LEU A 102 -16.40 7.24 9.26
N LEU A 103 -15.13 7.18 9.64
CA LEU A 103 -14.69 7.52 11.01
C LEU A 103 -15.62 8.64 11.50
N THR A 104 -16.55 8.27 12.39
CA THR A 104 -17.71 9.14 12.71
C THR A 104 -17.25 10.25 13.63
N SER A 105 -16.05 10.08 14.19
CA SER A 105 -15.22 11.15 14.69
C SER A 105 -15.11 12.26 13.64
N PRO A 106 -15.28 13.53 14.03
CA PRO A 106 -15.07 14.65 13.14
C PRO A 106 -13.72 14.54 12.42
N ARG A 107 -13.73 14.71 11.10
CA ARG A 107 -12.49 14.84 10.33
C ARG A 107 -11.72 16.06 10.85
N PRO A 108 -10.40 15.96 11.01
CA PRO A 108 -9.58 17.13 11.25
C PRO A 108 -9.86 18.17 10.14
N ALA A 109 -10.08 19.42 10.51
CA ALA A 109 -10.28 20.46 9.52
C ALA A 109 -9.05 20.57 8.60
N THR A 110 -9.26 20.39 7.29
CA THR A 110 -8.20 20.53 6.29
C THR A 110 -7.86 22.00 6.14
N GLN A 111 -6.82 22.45 6.84
CA GLN A 111 -6.30 23.82 6.70
C GLN A 111 -5.35 23.96 5.51
N VAL A 112 -4.85 22.85 4.97
CA VAL A 112 -3.86 22.81 3.89
C VAL A 112 -4.39 21.96 2.75
N HIS A 113 -4.55 22.59 1.58
CA HIS A 113 -4.82 21.90 0.33
C HIS A 113 -3.54 21.83 -0.50
N MET A 114 -3.25 20.66 -1.05
CA MET A 114 -2.11 20.47 -1.94
C MET A 114 -2.36 21.13 -3.31
N PRO A 115 -1.30 21.48 -4.08
CA PRO A 115 -1.48 21.98 -5.43
C PRO A 115 -2.03 20.85 -6.30
N ARG A 116 -2.84 21.21 -7.29
CA ARG A 116 -3.47 20.23 -8.19
C ARG A 116 -3.45 20.73 -9.64
N PRO A 117 -3.35 19.85 -10.64
CA PRO A 117 -3.47 20.22 -12.04
C PRO A 117 -4.84 20.86 -12.32
N VAL A 118 -4.87 21.86 -13.19
CA VAL A 118 -6.12 22.35 -13.77
C VAL A 118 -6.72 21.22 -14.62
N GLY A 119 -7.99 20.87 -14.36
CA GLY A 119 -8.62 19.66 -14.93
C GLY A 119 -8.40 18.39 -14.08
N GLY A 120 -7.75 18.51 -12.93
CA GLY A 120 -7.62 17.44 -11.93
C GLY A 120 -6.79 16.26 -12.40
N GLN A 121 -7.14 15.07 -11.90
CA GLN A 121 -6.39 13.84 -12.19
C GLN A 121 -6.39 13.47 -13.67
N ALA A 122 -7.51 13.61 -14.37
CA ALA A 122 -7.61 13.25 -15.79
C ALA A 122 -6.65 14.08 -16.66
N ALA A 123 -6.46 15.36 -16.34
CA ALA A 123 -5.51 16.21 -17.04
C ALA A 123 -4.05 15.74 -16.84
N LEU A 124 -3.69 15.34 -15.61
CA LEU A 124 -2.38 14.77 -15.32
C LEU A 124 -2.17 13.43 -16.02
N GLU A 125 -3.15 12.52 -15.97
CA GLU A 125 -3.09 11.22 -16.65
C GLU A 125 -2.86 11.38 -18.14
N GLN A 126 -3.63 12.28 -18.77
CA GLN A 126 -3.50 12.56 -20.19
C GLN A 126 -2.14 13.19 -20.53
N HIS A 127 -1.65 14.10 -19.69
CA HIS A 127 -0.32 14.70 -19.87
C HIS A 127 0.78 13.65 -19.73
N VAL A 128 0.74 12.80 -18.71
CA VAL A 128 1.67 11.68 -18.53
C VAL A 128 1.69 10.78 -19.75
N LYS A 129 0.51 10.37 -20.22
CA LYS A 129 0.38 9.48 -21.38
C LYS A 129 0.90 10.09 -22.69
N THR A 130 0.78 11.41 -22.86
CA THR A 130 1.06 12.08 -24.15
C THR A 130 2.40 12.80 -24.20
N LYS A 131 2.94 13.23 -23.05
CA LYS A 131 4.13 14.08 -22.98
C LYS A 131 5.33 13.40 -22.33
N LEU A 132 5.14 12.38 -21.49
CA LEU A 132 6.28 11.69 -20.91
C LEU A 132 6.84 10.68 -21.92
N PRO A 133 8.12 10.80 -22.31
CA PRO A 133 8.74 9.80 -23.16
C PRO A 133 9.05 8.55 -22.33
N TYR A 134 8.92 7.38 -22.95
CA TYR A 134 9.57 6.18 -22.47
C TYR A 134 10.96 6.13 -23.13
N PRO A 135 12.07 6.29 -22.38
CA PRO A 135 13.42 6.21 -22.93
C PRO A 135 13.64 4.95 -23.76
N GLU A 136 14.29 5.09 -24.91
CA GLU A 136 14.45 3.99 -25.86
C GLU A 136 15.25 2.82 -25.28
N ALA A 137 16.35 3.10 -24.59
CA ALA A 137 17.17 2.05 -23.95
C ALA A 137 16.37 1.28 -22.89
N ALA A 138 15.54 1.97 -22.11
CA ALA A 138 14.66 1.34 -21.13
C ALA A 138 13.54 0.53 -21.78
N ARG A 139 13.01 0.97 -22.92
CA ARG A 139 12.03 0.23 -23.71
C ARG A 139 12.64 -1.05 -24.30
N GLN A 140 13.82 -0.95 -24.89
CA GLN A 140 14.56 -2.10 -25.45
C GLN A 140 14.90 -3.14 -24.37
N ALA A 141 15.24 -2.68 -23.16
CA ALA A 141 15.51 -3.52 -22.02
C ALA A 141 14.24 -4.00 -21.27
N GLN A 142 13.04 -3.60 -21.71
CA GLN A 142 11.77 -3.86 -21.01
C GLN A 142 11.82 -3.47 -19.52
N ALA A 143 12.52 -2.39 -19.20
CA ALA A 143 12.81 -1.98 -17.84
C ALA A 143 11.61 -1.25 -17.22
N SER A 144 10.99 -1.86 -16.20
CA SER A 144 9.93 -1.24 -15.42
C SER A 144 10.47 -0.43 -14.24
N ALA A 145 9.84 0.72 -13.96
CA ALA A 145 10.12 1.49 -12.76
C ALA A 145 8.88 2.27 -12.29
N LEU A 146 8.76 2.43 -10.97
CA LEU A 146 7.85 3.39 -10.36
C LEU A 146 8.67 4.55 -9.79
N VAL A 147 8.54 5.72 -10.40
CA VAL A 147 9.30 6.92 -10.09
C VAL A 147 8.41 7.91 -9.34
N PHE A 148 8.74 8.21 -8.10
CA PHE A 148 8.01 9.21 -7.31
C PHE A 148 8.64 10.57 -7.50
N VAL A 149 7.95 11.44 -8.22
CA VAL A 149 8.40 12.80 -8.52
C VAL A 149 7.68 13.79 -7.63
N ARG A 150 8.45 14.58 -6.86
CA ARG A 150 7.93 15.76 -6.19
C ARG A 150 7.91 16.94 -7.16
N VAL A 151 6.76 17.56 -7.33
CA VAL A 151 6.55 18.76 -8.14
C VAL A 151 6.35 19.95 -7.19
N ASP A 152 7.28 20.90 -7.18
CA ASP A 152 7.22 22.11 -6.36
C ASP A 152 6.46 23.22 -7.12
N VAL A 153 5.34 23.68 -6.56
CA VAL A 153 4.45 24.68 -7.16
C VAL A 153 4.43 25.94 -6.29
N ASP A 154 4.60 27.12 -6.89
CA ASP A 154 4.54 28.39 -6.17
C ASP A 154 3.10 28.85 -5.88
N SER A 155 2.95 30.01 -5.24
CA SER A 155 1.64 30.61 -4.93
C SER A 155 0.88 31.12 -6.16
N LEU A 156 1.51 31.17 -7.33
CA LEU A 156 0.88 31.54 -8.61
C LEU A 156 0.46 30.31 -9.43
N GLY A 157 0.74 29.10 -8.94
CA GLY A 157 0.45 27.86 -9.66
C GLY A 157 1.51 27.50 -10.70
N GLN A 158 2.70 28.12 -10.67
CA GLN A 158 3.80 27.77 -11.57
C GLN A 158 4.66 26.67 -10.97
N VAL A 159 5.07 25.72 -11.82
CA VAL A 159 6.03 24.68 -11.44
C VAL A 159 7.42 25.31 -11.33
N THR A 160 7.95 25.35 -10.11
CA THR A 160 9.29 25.90 -9.80
C THR A 160 10.39 24.84 -9.85
N GLY A 161 10.03 23.55 -9.79
CA GLY A 161 10.99 22.46 -9.89
C GLY A 161 10.36 21.08 -9.77
N THR A 162 11.10 20.08 -10.22
CA THR A 162 10.79 18.65 -10.05
C THR A 162 11.98 17.97 -9.39
N ARG A 163 11.72 17.03 -8.46
CA ARG A 163 12.77 16.31 -7.73
C ARG A 163 12.39 14.83 -7.58
N LEU A 164 13.36 13.95 -7.78
CA LEU A 164 13.22 12.53 -7.47
C LEU A 164 13.11 12.37 -5.95
N MET A 165 12.05 11.71 -5.48
CA MET A 165 11.93 11.29 -4.09
C MET A 165 12.50 9.88 -3.92
N THR A 166 11.96 8.93 -4.68
CA THR A 166 12.44 7.55 -4.74
C THR A 166 12.11 6.93 -6.08
N LEU A 167 12.85 5.89 -6.42
CA LEU A 167 12.60 5.07 -7.59
C LEU A 167 12.60 3.62 -7.15
N MET A 168 11.53 2.90 -7.51
CA MET A 168 11.46 1.46 -7.38
C MET A 168 11.64 0.83 -8.75
N HIS A 169 12.45 -0.20 -8.82
CA HIS A 169 12.73 -0.96 -10.04
C HIS A 169 12.74 -2.44 -9.72
N ASP A 170 12.69 -3.29 -10.74
CA ASP A 170 12.84 -4.74 -10.54
C ASP A 170 14.19 -5.05 -9.88
N LYS A 171 14.17 -5.90 -8.83
CA LYS A 171 15.34 -6.27 -8.05
C LYS A 171 16.28 -7.23 -8.80
N GLN A 172 15.85 -7.78 -9.93
CA GLN A 172 16.66 -8.69 -10.74
C GLN A 172 17.63 -7.91 -11.63
N THR A 173 18.72 -7.40 -11.05
CA THR A 173 19.88 -6.96 -11.85
C THR A 173 20.91 -8.08 -11.92
N PRO A 174 21.18 -8.66 -13.11
CA PRO A 174 22.21 -9.69 -13.27
C PRO A 174 23.59 -9.20 -12.80
N LYS A 175 24.37 -10.08 -12.14
CA LYS A 175 25.76 -9.79 -11.76
C LYS A 175 26.55 -9.38 -13.01
N GLY A 176 27.13 -8.18 -13.00
CA GLY A 176 27.89 -7.61 -14.12
C GLY A 176 27.16 -6.51 -14.91
N GLN A 177 25.86 -6.28 -14.69
CA GLN A 177 25.07 -5.25 -15.39
C GLN A 177 24.71 -4.03 -14.52
N ALA A 178 25.41 -3.84 -13.38
CA ALA A 178 25.11 -2.75 -12.45
C ALA A 178 25.22 -1.35 -13.08
N ALA A 179 26.18 -1.15 -13.98
CA ALA A 179 26.35 0.13 -14.69
C ALA A 179 25.17 0.40 -15.63
N GLN A 180 24.73 -0.60 -16.39
CA GLN A 180 23.59 -0.51 -17.29
C GLN A 180 22.29 -0.27 -16.50
N ALA A 181 22.06 -1.00 -15.41
CA ALA A 181 20.89 -0.79 -14.56
C ALA A 181 20.85 0.63 -13.97
N LYS A 182 21.99 1.15 -13.51
CA LYS A 182 22.09 2.52 -13.02
C LYS A 182 21.79 3.55 -14.12
N GLN A 183 22.29 3.31 -15.34
CA GLN A 183 21.99 4.17 -16.49
C GLN A 183 20.48 4.17 -16.80
N LEU A 184 19.85 3.00 -16.87
CA LEU A 184 18.42 2.89 -17.13
C LEU A 184 17.57 3.60 -16.05
N GLN A 185 17.93 3.44 -14.79
CA GLN A 185 17.27 4.15 -13.68
C GLN A 185 17.41 5.68 -13.81
N GLN A 186 18.58 6.16 -14.23
CA GLN A 186 18.82 7.58 -14.46
C GLN A 186 17.96 8.10 -15.60
N GLU A 187 17.93 7.41 -16.74
CA GLU A 187 17.13 7.81 -17.91
C GLU A 187 15.62 7.86 -17.60
N LEU A 188 15.10 6.86 -16.87
CA LEU A 188 13.70 6.82 -16.44
C LEU A 188 13.38 7.95 -15.46
N THR A 189 14.31 8.26 -14.56
CA THR A 189 14.19 9.39 -13.64
C THR A 189 14.14 10.70 -14.42
N ASP A 190 15.10 10.94 -15.32
CA ASP A 190 15.20 12.19 -16.08
C ASP A 190 13.97 12.41 -16.95
N ALA A 191 13.46 11.35 -17.59
CA ALA A 191 12.22 11.40 -18.36
C ALA A 191 11.02 11.81 -17.51
N ALA A 192 10.85 11.24 -16.31
CA ALA A 192 9.77 11.60 -15.39
C ALA A 192 9.89 13.04 -14.88
N LEU A 193 11.10 13.46 -14.50
CA LEU A 193 11.37 14.81 -14.01
C LEU A 193 11.13 15.88 -15.08
N ALA A 194 11.63 15.66 -16.29
CA ALA A 194 11.47 16.58 -17.41
C ALA A 194 10.01 16.67 -17.85
N GLY A 195 9.34 15.52 -17.96
CA GLY A 195 7.96 15.46 -18.42
C GLY A 195 6.95 16.15 -17.50
N LEU A 196 7.21 16.20 -16.19
CA LEU A 196 6.35 16.89 -15.21
C LEU A 196 6.72 18.37 -14.97
N ARG A 197 7.81 18.85 -15.58
CA ARG A 197 8.31 20.22 -15.36
C ARG A 197 7.52 21.28 -16.13
N THR A 198 6.93 20.92 -17.28
CA THR A 198 6.24 21.85 -18.19
C THR A 198 4.98 21.22 -18.76
N GLY A 199 4.13 22.04 -19.39
CA GLY A 199 2.96 21.56 -20.15
C GLY A 199 1.68 21.30 -19.34
N LEU A 200 1.75 21.35 -18.01
CA LEU A 200 0.59 21.36 -17.12
C LEU A 200 0.45 22.69 -16.41
N THR A 201 -0.77 23.22 -16.40
CA THR A 201 -1.15 24.35 -15.54
C THR A 201 -1.60 23.81 -14.18
N TRP A 202 -1.16 24.43 -13.09
CA TRP A 202 -1.51 24.03 -11.74
C TRP A 202 -2.31 25.10 -11.02
N GLN A 203 -3.23 24.66 -10.17
CA GLN A 203 -3.76 25.46 -9.08
C GLN A 203 -2.75 25.40 -7.92
N PRO A 204 -2.39 26.54 -7.32
CA PRO A 204 -1.46 26.55 -6.19
C PRO A 204 -2.05 25.80 -5.00
N GLY A 205 -1.16 25.34 -4.10
CA GLY A 205 -1.62 24.85 -2.81
C GLY A 205 -2.26 25.99 -2.03
N GLN A 206 -3.15 25.67 -1.09
CA GLN A 206 -3.80 26.66 -0.26
C GLN A 206 -3.56 26.36 1.22
N ARG A 207 -3.38 27.40 2.02
CA ARG A 207 -3.43 27.33 3.48
C ARG A 207 -4.42 28.37 3.98
N ASN A 208 -5.44 27.93 4.72
CA ASN A 208 -6.53 28.81 5.16
C ASN A 208 -7.12 29.62 3.98
N SER A 209 -7.39 28.94 2.87
CA SER A 209 -7.87 29.52 1.60
C SER A 209 -6.93 30.51 0.90
N GLN A 210 -5.71 30.73 1.42
CA GLN A 210 -4.72 31.60 0.79
C GLN A 210 -3.73 30.77 -0.04
N PRO A 211 -3.40 31.18 -1.28
CA PRO A 211 -2.38 30.50 -2.08
C PRO A 211 -1.03 30.49 -1.38
N VAL A 212 -0.40 29.32 -1.33
CA VAL A 212 0.93 29.12 -0.73
C VAL A 212 1.80 28.27 -1.63
N ARG A 213 3.11 28.49 -1.56
CA ARG A 213 4.08 27.58 -2.14
C ARG A 213 3.92 26.21 -1.48
N SER A 214 3.81 25.18 -2.31
CA SER A 214 3.51 23.82 -1.88
C SER A 214 4.11 22.82 -2.87
N ASN A 215 3.86 21.53 -2.66
CA ASN A 215 4.28 20.49 -3.58
C ASN A 215 3.24 19.37 -3.67
N ALA A 216 3.29 18.65 -4.79
CA ALA A 216 2.56 17.41 -5.00
C ALA A 216 3.53 16.27 -5.28
N LEU A 217 3.14 15.05 -4.91
CA LEU A 217 3.87 13.83 -5.24
C LEU A 217 3.15 13.12 -6.38
N VAL A 218 3.88 12.81 -7.45
CA VAL A 218 3.35 12.15 -8.65
C VAL A 218 4.08 10.82 -8.86
N PRO A 219 3.40 9.67 -8.70
CA PRO A 219 3.97 8.36 -8.98
C PRO A 219 3.85 8.03 -10.48
N VAL A 220 4.95 8.17 -11.21
CA VAL A 220 5.05 7.83 -12.64
C VAL A 220 5.47 6.37 -12.78
N LEU A 221 4.59 5.57 -13.38
CA LEU A 221 4.83 4.16 -13.69
C LEU A 221 5.31 4.02 -15.13
N PHE A 222 6.51 3.45 -15.31
CA PHE A 222 6.97 2.89 -16.56
C PHE A 222 6.77 1.39 -16.52
N ASP A 223 5.92 0.87 -17.41
CA ASP A 223 5.65 -0.56 -17.54
C ASP A 223 6.43 -1.12 -18.73
N GLY A 224 7.54 -1.81 -18.46
CA GLY A 224 8.39 -2.41 -19.48
C GLY A 224 7.78 -3.61 -20.19
N LYS A 225 6.78 -4.28 -19.62
CA LYS A 225 6.06 -5.35 -20.30
C LYS A 225 5.09 -4.78 -21.33
N ALA A 226 4.35 -3.74 -20.94
CA ALA A 226 3.41 -3.07 -21.84
C ALA A 226 4.09 -2.05 -22.77
N GLY A 227 5.31 -1.60 -22.45
CA GLY A 227 5.99 -0.51 -23.16
C GLY A 227 5.31 0.84 -22.96
N THR A 228 4.59 1.04 -21.86
CA THR A 228 3.76 2.23 -21.60
C THR A 228 4.30 3.05 -20.43
N VAL A 229 3.90 4.32 -20.40
CA VAL A 229 4.08 5.21 -19.24
C VAL A 229 2.72 5.71 -18.78
N GLY A 230 2.53 5.75 -17.47
CA GLY A 230 1.27 6.11 -16.83
C GLY A 230 1.46 6.56 -15.39
N LEU A 231 0.35 6.74 -14.69
CA LEU A 231 0.34 6.87 -13.24
C LEU A 231 0.13 5.49 -12.60
N LEU A 232 0.39 5.39 -11.29
CA LEU A 232 0.01 4.18 -10.55
C LEU A 232 -1.52 4.00 -10.62
N PRO A 233 -2.03 2.85 -11.13
CA PRO A 233 -3.45 2.64 -11.35
C PRO A 233 -4.23 2.58 -10.03
N GLN A 234 -5.52 2.90 -10.09
CA GLN A 234 -6.47 2.88 -8.95
C GLN A 234 -6.16 3.86 -7.80
N LEU A 235 -5.11 4.68 -7.92
CA LEU A 235 -4.75 5.67 -6.90
C LEU A 235 -5.34 7.03 -7.26
N ARG A 236 -6.17 7.59 -6.38
CA ARG A 236 -6.63 8.97 -6.49
C ARG A 236 -5.57 9.91 -5.92
N LEU A 237 -4.91 10.71 -6.77
CA LEU A 237 -3.83 11.60 -6.32
C LEU A 237 -4.34 12.94 -5.77
N PHE A 238 -5.46 13.43 -6.30
CA PHE A 238 -6.04 14.72 -5.93
C PHE A 238 -7.53 14.55 -5.58
N PRO A 239 -7.85 13.83 -4.49
CA PRO A 239 -9.21 13.77 -3.98
C PRO A 239 -9.64 15.15 -3.45
N ASP A 240 -10.95 15.37 -3.29
CA ASP A 240 -11.48 16.59 -2.66
C ASP A 240 -11.03 16.69 -1.20
N GLU A 241 -11.00 15.55 -0.50
CA GLU A 241 -10.44 15.41 0.83
C GLU A 241 -9.35 14.34 0.86
N LEU A 242 -8.19 14.68 1.41
CA LEU A 242 -7.08 13.74 1.60
C LEU A 242 -7.38 12.73 2.73
N PRO A 243 -6.67 11.59 2.76
CA PRO A 243 -6.68 10.74 3.93
C PRO A 243 -6.19 11.50 5.16
N ALA A 244 -6.78 11.22 6.32
CA ALA A 244 -6.43 11.90 7.56
C ALA A 244 -6.30 10.92 8.71
N VAL A 245 -5.32 11.14 9.59
CA VAL A 245 -5.18 10.32 10.80
C VAL A 245 -6.28 10.67 11.80
N GLU A 246 -6.88 9.65 12.39
CA GLU A 246 -7.85 9.84 13.48
C GLU A 246 -7.19 10.57 14.67
N GLY A 247 -7.81 11.66 15.14
CA GLY A 247 -7.23 12.54 16.16
C GLY A 247 -6.01 13.36 15.67
N GLY A 248 -5.72 13.33 14.37
CA GLY A 248 -4.72 14.16 13.71
C GLY A 248 -3.27 13.82 14.08
N ASN A 249 -2.38 14.79 13.88
CA ASN A 249 -0.93 14.59 14.03
C ASN A 249 -0.50 14.22 15.45
N ALA A 250 -1.26 14.63 16.47
CA ALA A 250 -0.96 14.31 17.87
C ALA A 250 -1.10 12.81 18.14
N SER A 251 -2.22 12.21 17.73
CA SER A 251 -2.44 10.76 17.83
C SER A 251 -1.41 9.98 17.02
N PHE A 252 -1.07 10.45 15.81
CA PHE A 252 -0.01 9.84 15.00
C PHE A 252 1.34 9.84 15.72
N ALA A 253 1.75 11.00 16.24
CA ALA A 253 3.02 11.15 16.97
C ALA A 253 3.06 10.29 18.24
N GLN A 254 1.94 10.21 18.97
CA GLN A 254 1.82 9.37 20.16
C GLN A 254 1.95 7.88 19.82
N PHE A 255 1.25 7.42 18.77
CA PHE A 255 1.37 6.05 18.28
C PHE A 255 2.83 5.72 17.94
N LEU A 256 3.49 6.58 17.17
CA LEU A 256 4.90 6.38 16.80
C LEU A 256 5.80 6.30 18.04
N ALA A 257 5.63 7.22 19.00
CA ALA A 257 6.44 7.25 20.22
C ALA A 257 6.29 5.98 21.09
N GLN A 258 5.13 5.33 21.06
CA GLN A 258 4.85 4.11 21.82
C GLN A 258 5.34 2.85 21.09
N ASN A 259 5.40 2.87 19.76
CA ASN A 259 5.66 1.67 18.96
C ASN A 259 7.07 1.60 18.38
N ILE A 260 7.77 2.72 18.21
CA ILE A 260 9.13 2.75 17.67
C ILE A 260 10.12 2.15 18.68
N ARG A 261 10.95 1.22 18.20
CA ARG A 261 12.10 0.66 18.92
C ARG A 261 13.37 1.09 18.21
N TYR A 262 14.16 1.94 18.86
CA TYR A 262 15.39 2.45 18.24
C TYR A 262 16.41 1.32 17.97
N PRO A 263 16.86 1.12 16.72
CA PRO A 263 17.83 0.06 16.43
C PRO A 263 19.17 0.29 17.12
N ALA A 264 19.77 -0.75 17.70
CA ALA A 264 20.97 -0.63 18.53
C ALA A 264 22.22 -0.23 17.72
N ASP A 265 22.33 -0.67 16.47
CA ASP A 265 23.37 -0.28 15.52
C ASP A 265 23.23 1.19 15.10
N ALA A 266 22.01 1.63 14.78
CA ALA A 266 21.71 3.03 14.49
C ALA A 266 22.01 3.93 15.70
N LEU A 267 21.68 3.48 16.91
CA LEU A 267 21.98 4.20 18.15
C LEU A 267 23.49 4.34 18.36
N ARG A 268 24.25 3.25 18.19
CA ARG A 268 25.73 3.25 18.26
C ARG A 268 26.36 4.18 17.23
N ALA A 269 25.82 4.18 16.01
CA ALA A 269 26.23 5.05 14.92
C ALA A 269 25.69 6.49 15.04
N ARG A 270 24.92 6.81 16.10
CA ARG A 270 24.25 8.10 16.32
C ARG A 270 23.40 8.57 15.12
N MET A 271 22.88 7.62 14.36
CA MET A 271 22.00 7.88 13.22
C MET A 271 20.64 8.34 13.74
N GLN A 272 20.11 9.43 13.21
CA GLN A 272 18.78 9.98 13.50
C GLN A 272 18.24 10.69 12.25
N GLY A 273 16.94 10.92 12.17
CA GLY A 273 16.35 11.58 11.02
C GLY A 273 14.86 11.31 10.85
N LYS A 274 14.33 11.72 9.69
CA LYS A 274 12.93 11.48 9.30
C LYS A 274 12.92 10.53 8.11
N VAL A 275 12.38 9.34 8.31
CA VAL A 275 12.05 8.44 7.20
C VAL A 275 10.74 8.93 6.61
N LEU A 276 10.74 9.36 5.36
CA LEU A 276 9.50 9.77 4.69
C LEU A 276 8.86 8.54 4.08
N MET A 277 7.63 8.25 4.51
CA MET A 277 6.88 7.08 4.10
C MET A 277 5.69 7.49 3.24
N LEU A 278 5.42 6.74 2.19
CA LEU A 278 4.17 6.75 1.47
C LEU A 278 3.38 5.49 1.84
N PHE A 279 2.08 5.65 2.02
CA PHE A 279 1.14 4.56 2.26
C PHE A 279 -0.01 4.68 1.29
N GLU A 280 -0.58 3.56 0.88
CA GLU A 280 -1.92 3.55 0.30
C GLU A 280 -2.95 3.53 1.44
N VAL A 281 -4.01 4.33 1.30
CA VAL A 281 -5.17 4.30 2.18
C VAL A 281 -6.35 3.85 1.34
N SER A 282 -6.92 2.71 1.71
CA SER A 282 -8.09 2.15 1.02
C SER A 282 -9.35 2.98 1.27
N GLU A 283 -10.42 2.66 0.54
CA GLU A 283 -11.77 3.20 0.71
C GLU A 283 -12.34 2.95 2.12
N THR A 284 -11.77 1.99 2.84
CA THR A 284 -12.16 1.60 4.20
C THR A 284 -11.23 2.19 5.26
N GLY A 285 -10.23 2.96 4.84
CA GLY A 285 -9.27 3.60 5.74
C GLY A 285 -8.09 2.71 6.13
N ARG A 286 -7.98 1.49 5.60
CA ARG A 286 -6.83 0.62 5.91
C ARG A 286 -5.57 1.20 5.27
N VAL A 287 -4.49 1.20 6.05
CA VAL A 287 -3.15 1.61 5.60
C VAL A 287 -2.46 0.39 5.00
N GLU A 288 -2.11 0.46 3.72
CA GLU A 288 -1.58 -0.62 2.90
C GLU A 288 -0.30 -0.16 2.20
N ASN A 289 0.50 -1.12 1.72
CA ASN A 289 1.69 -0.89 0.88
C ASN A 289 2.63 0.24 1.38
N PRO A 290 3.21 0.12 2.59
CA PRO A 290 4.16 1.13 3.07
C PRO A 290 5.43 1.13 2.21
N LEU A 291 5.76 2.30 1.66
CA LEU A 291 6.93 2.55 0.83
C LEU A 291 7.81 3.62 1.45
N ILE A 292 9.12 3.36 1.56
CA ILE A 292 10.09 4.38 1.95
C ILE A 292 10.38 5.25 0.73
N ILE A 293 10.00 6.52 0.80
CA ILE A 293 10.28 7.52 -0.24
C ILE A 293 11.43 8.46 0.13
N GLN A 294 11.89 8.43 1.37
CA GLN A 294 13.16 9.03 1.80
C GLN A 294 13.77 8.18 2.91
N SER A 295 14.90 7.55 2.61
CA SER A 295 15.66 6.69 3.52
C SER A 295 16.51 7.52 4.49
N VAL A 296 16.79 6.97 5.67
CA VAL A 296 17.75 7.53 6.63
C VAL A 296 18.92 6.58 6.86
N TYR A 297 18.63 5.34 7.25
CA TYR A 297 19.63 4.34 7.59
C TYR A 297 18.99 2.94 7.53
N PRO A 298 19.67 1.88 7.05
CA PRO A 298 19.02 0.59 6.77
C PRO A 298 18.22 -0.01 7.93
N SER A 299 18.75 0.04 9.15
CA SER A 299 18.03 -0.48 10.34
C SER A 299 16.92 0.45 10.83
N ILE A 300 17.06 1.77 10.64
CA ILE A 300 16.00 2.76 10.89
C ILE A 300 14.84 2.56 9.90
N ASP A 301 15.17 2.33 8.63
CA ASP A 301 14.23 2.05 7.55
C ASP A 301 13.43 0.75 7.81
N ALA A 302 14.13 -0.32 8.21
CA ALA A 302 13.50 -1.58 8.58
C ALA A 302 12.53 -1.42 9.77
N GLU A 303 12.91 -0.62 10.77
CA GLU A 303 12.03 -0.32 11.91
C GLU A 303 10.84 0.56 11.49
N ALA A 304 11.04 1.53 10.60
CA ALA A 304 9.98 2.36 10.06
C ALA A 304 8.92 1.53 9.34
N LEU A 305 9.35 0.55 8.52
CA LEU A 305 8.46 -0.42 7.85
C LEU A 305 7.70 -1.29 8.85
N ARG A 306 8.35 -1.79 9.90
CA ARG A 306 7.70 -2.60 10.94
C ARG A 306 6.59 -1.81 11.66
N VAL A 307 6.87 -0.57 12.04
CA VAL A 307 5.90 0.31 12.73
C VAL A 307 4.77 0.69 11.79
N ALA A 308 5.08 1.00 10.52
CA ALA A 308 4.10 1.28 9.49
C ALA A 308 3.06 0.18 9.31
N ALA A 309 3.48 -1.09 9.35
CA ALA A 309 2.58 -2.24 9.24
C ALA A 309 1.58 -2.40 10.41
N GLN A 310 1.76 -1.64 11.50
CA GLN A 310 0.88 -1.64 12.67
C GLN A 310 0.03 -0.37 12.76
N LEU A 311 0.09 0.52 11.77
CA LEU A 311 -0.67 1.76 11.80
C LEU A 311 -2.17 1.46 11.89
N PRO A 312 -2.91 2.18 12.78
CA PRO A 312 -4.35 2.05 12.83
C PRO A 312 -4.97 2.57 11.52
N PRO A 313 -6.22 2.18 11.22
CA PRO A 313 -6.96 2.76 10.12
C PRO A 313 -7.04 4.30 10.20
N MET A 314 -7.15 4.93 9.04
CA MET A 314 -7.24 6.38 8.86
C MET A 314 -8.58 6.76 8.23
N HIS A 315 -8.93 8.04 8.23
CA HIS A 315 -10.02 8.56 7.42
C HIS A 315 -9.67 8.32 5.96
N PRO A 316 -10.53 7.67 5.15
CA PRO A 316 -10.27 7.52 3.74
C PRO A 316 -10.35 8.87 3.04
N ALA A 317 -9.66 9.00 1.91
CA ALA A 317 -9.86 10.11 1.00
C ALA A 317 -11.31 10.13 0.49
N LEU A 318 -11.85 11.32 0.24
CA LEU A 318 -13.18 11.48 -0.35
C LEU A 318 -13.10 12.19 -1.69
N GLU A 319 -13.84 11.66 -2.65
CA GLU A 319 -14.15 12.31 -3.93
C GLU A 319 -15.67 12.48 -3.98
N GLN A 320 -16.17 13.71 -4.06
CA GLN A 320 -17.61 14.00 -4.07
C GLN A 320 -18.35 13.33 -2.88
N GLY A 321 -17.71 13.31 -1.71
CA GLY A 321 -18.21 12.68 -0.48
C GLY A 321 -18.15 11.15 -0.46
N ARG A 322 -17.64 10.50 -1.51
CA ARG A 322 -17.49 9.04 -1.59
C ARG A 322 -16.06 8.62 -1.27
N PRO A 323 -15.85 7.57 -0.44
CA PRO A 323 -14.52 7.05 -0.20
C PRO A 323 -13.82 6.57 -1.46
N VAL A 324 -12.56 6.95 -1.62
CA VAL A 324 -11.69 6.55 -2.72
C VAL A 324 -10.33 6.12 -2.18
N ARG A 325 -9.68 5.16 -2.84
CA ARG A 325 -8.29 4.80 -2.56
C ARG A 325 -7.39 5.98 -2.93
N SER A 326 -6.51 6.37 -2.02
CA SER A 326 -5.55 7.44 -2.22
C SER A 326 -4.25 7.12 -1.47
N PHE A 327 -3.27 8.02 -1.50
CA PHE A 327 -2.05 7.85 -0.73
C PHE A 327 -1.95 8.87 0.39
N PHE A 328 -1.20 8.50 1.42
CA PHE A 328 -0.84 9.37 2.52
C PHE A 328 0.68 9.38 2.65
N VAL A 329 1.27 10.57 2.80
CA VAL A 329 2.72 10.72 3.03
C VAL A 329 2.93 11.22 4.44
N ALA A 330 3.69 10.46 5.23
CA ALA A 330 4.00 10.84 6.60
C ALA A 330 5.47 10.62 6.96
N PRO A 331 6.09 11.53 7.73
CA PRO A 331 7.41 11.29 8.29
C PRO A 331 7.33 10.43 9.55
N ILE A 332 8.11 9.35 9.60
CA ILE A 332 8.42 8.63 10.84
C ILE A 332 9.74 9.18 11.37
N THR A 333 9.70 9.87 12.51
CA THR A 333 10.85 10.57 13.08
C THR A 333 11.57 9.69 14.10
N PHE A 334 12.87 9.51 13.89
CA PHE A 334 13.79 8.88 14.83
C PHE A 334 14.69 9.98 15.40
N SER A 335 14.54 10.26 16.69
CA SER A 335 15.36 11.23 17.40
C SER A 335 16.10 10.56 18.54
N LEU A 336 17.37 10.92 18.71
CA LEU A 336 18.11 10.57 19.91
C LEU A 336 17.57 11.44 21.06
N LYS A 337 17.13 10.81 22.15
CA LYS A 337 16.85 11.57 23.37
C LYS A 337 18.16 12.20 23.85
N PRO A 338 18.18 13.48 24.28
CA PRO A 338 19.36 14.04 24.91
C PRO A 338 19.75 13.16 26.11
N SER A 339 21.04 12.85 26.26
CA SER A 339 21.55 12.30 27.51
C SER A 339 21.31 13.35 28.60
N ARG A 340 20.44 13.02 29.57
CA ARG A 340 20.37 13.74 30.85
C ARG A 340 21.60 13.42 31.68
#